data_AF-A0A512N363-F1
#
_entry.id   AF-A0A512N363-F1
#
_cell.length_a   1.000
_cell.length_b   1.000
_cell.length_c   1.000
_cell.angle_alpha   90.00
_cell.angle_beta   90.00
_cell.angle_gamma   90.00
#
_symmetry.space_group_name_H-M   'P 1'
#
loop_
_entity.id
_entity.type
_entity.pdbx_description
1 polymer ?
#
loop_
_entity_poly.entity_id
_entity_poly.type
_entity_poly.pdbx_seq_one_letter_code
_entity_poly.pdbx_strand_id
1 'polypeptide(L)'
;MLASNFRPLQPIPGEDPDDKPLALLAKMRGNTAFPKHVLRYFKDYPARSFISDESRAILYSLIRSLRPEVVVEVGTLFGGTTEVLARALWRNGSGVVHTTDPFGADRCPPIFAAWPAELQKIVHFHPLMSMEFFLELERRGLLIDLALVDGNHDYEFALFDLLMAARRLRPGGIVILDNVDQSGPFHAARDFLAKNPGWIEMGDGIASYDPSKPFDPDRSSASRTTFLMLRSPQFLSISEAPRSWGQAAASGPSLAGFALGLPAQVTSGTLHYLVTFRSFSVGSHDIAEGKTRGSVRIDLRGEPSSLVHRFEQPSRPEVAEPDRYTFEIDVSWQADAAAAPLSLTDVPQPLAGPK
;
A
#
# COMPACT_ATOMS: atom_id res chain seq x y z
N MET A 1 1.97 -35.06 -9.57
CA MET A 1 2.57 -34.10 -10.51
C MET A 1 1.45 -33.50 -11.36
N LEU A 2 1.01 -32.28 -11.07
CA LEU A 2 0.14 -31.55 -12.01
C LEU A 2 1.03 -31.17 -13.20
N ALA A 3 0.84 -31.84 -14.34
CA ALA A 3 1.49 -31.44 -15.59
C ALA A 3 1.15 -29.97 -15.84
N SER A 4 2.17 -29.11 -15.78
CA SER A 4 1.97 -27.67 -15.79
C SER A 4 1.76 -27.18 -17.22
N ASN A 5 0.51 -27.23 -17.69
CA ASN A 5 0.09 -26.60 -18.93
C ASN A 5 0.07 -25.07 -18.76
N PHE A 6 1.25 -24.45 -18.70
CA PHE A 6 1.36 -23.00 -18.78
C PHE A 6 0.97 -22.55 -20.17
N ARG A 7 0.10 -21.53 -20.25
CA ARG A 7 -0.13 -20.85 -21.51
C ARG A 7 1.15 -20.13 -21.94
N PRO A 8 1.47 -20.07 -23.24
CA PRO A 8 2.64 -19.34 -23.71
C PRO A 8 2.56 -17.87 -23.27
N LEU A 9 3.72 -17.24 -23.05
CA LEU A 9 3.80 -15.80 -22.82
C LEU A 9 3.63 -15.07 -24.15
N GLN A 10 2.41 -14.61 -24.38
CA GLN A 10 2.04 -13.80 -25.54
C GLN A 10 0.96 -12.79 -25.13
N PRO A 11 0.84 -11.67 -25.86
CA PRO A 11 -0.29 -10.74 -25.68
C PRO A 11 -1.64 -11.47 -25.74
N ILE A 12 -2.60 -11.06 -24.91
CA ILE A 12 -3.96 -11.59 -25.01
C ILE A 12 -4.58 -11.03 -26.31
N PRO A 13 -5.10 -11.88 -27.20
CA PRO A 13 -5.72 -11.40 -28.43
C PRO A 13 -6.87 -10.42 -28.16
N GLY A 14 -6.84 -9.25 -28.80
CA GLY A 14 -7.85 -8.21 -28.65
C GLY A 14 -7.60 -7.20 -27.53
N GLU A 15 -6.50 -7.32 -26.79
CA GLU A 15 -6.06 -6.35 -25.78
C GLU A 15 -5.52 -5.07 -26.44
N ASP A 16 -6.06 -3.91 -26.06
CA ASP A 16 -5.58 -2.59 -26.49
C ASP A 16 -4.49 -2.10 -25.50
N PRO A 17 -3.34 -1.59 -25.97
CA PRO A 17 -2.33 -0.95 -25.12
C PRO A 17 -2.83 0.23 -24.27
N ASP A 18 -3.92 0.92 -24.66
CA ASP A 18 -4.32 2.23 -24.14
C ASP A 18 -5.58 2.24 -23.24
N ASP A 19 -6.06 1.08 -22.78
CA ASP A 19 -7.23 1.00 -21.89
C ASP A 19 -6.95 1.72 -20.54
N LYS A 20 -7.70 2.81 -20.26
CA LYS A 20 -7.50 3.67 -19.07
C LYS A 20 -8.19 3.11 -17.81
N PRO A 21 -7.53 3.15 -16.63
CA PRO A 21 -8.00 2.49 -15.40
C PRO A 21 -9.39 2.95 -14.91
N LEU A 22 -9.69 4.25 -14.93
CA LEU A 22 -10.97 4.78 -14.46
C LEU A 22 -12.16 4.40 -15.35
N ALA A 23 -11.93 4.22 -16.66
CA ALA A 23 -12.97 3.76 -17.57
C ALA A 23 -13.28 2.28 -17.34
N LEU A 24 -12.30 1.47 -16.97
CA LEU A 24 -12.48 0.07 -16.59
C LEU A 24 -13.30 -0.03 -15.29
N LEU A 25 -12.95 0.73 -14.26
CA LEU A 25 -13.65 0.72 -12.96
C LEU A 25 -15.09 1.26 -13.05
N ALA A 26 -15.33 2.31 -13.84
CA ALA A 26 -16.69 2.80 -14.10
C ALA A 26 -17.54 1.77 -14.87
N LYS A 27 -16.92 0.99 -15.77
CA LYS A 27 -17.58 -0.14 -16.45
C LYS A 27 -17.81 -1.32 -15.50
N MET A 28 -16.97 -1.48 -14.46
CA MET A 28 -17.04 -2.59 -13.49
C MET A 28 -18.31 -2.61 -12.62
N ARG A 29 -19.06 -1.51 -12.55
CA ARG A 29 -20.38 -1.42 -11.89
C ARG A 29 -21.54 -2.07 -12.67
N GLY A 30 -21.27 -2.80 -13.76
CA GLY A 30 -22.31 -3.47 -14.56
C GLY A 30 -21.85 -4.78 -15.21
N ASN A 31 -22.80 -5.54 -15.78
CA ASN A 31 -22.60 -6.87 -16.38
C ASN A 31 -21.66 -6.92 -17.62
N THR A 32 -21.00 -5.80 -17.96
CA THR A 32 -20.08 -5.62 -19.11
C THR A 32 -18.69 -5.13 -18.70
N ALA A 33 -18.35 -5.36 -17.43
CA ALA A 33 -17.26 -4.80 -16.62
C ALA A 33 -15.82 -4.94 -17.09
N PHE A 34 -15.49 -5.93 -17.90
CA PHE A 34 -14.12 -6.23 -18.29
C PHE A 34 -14.09 -6.70 -19.75
N PRO A 35 -12.96 -6.53 -20.46
CA PRO A 35 -12.90 -6.95 -21.86
C PRO A 35 -13.13 -8.47 -21.94
N LYS A 36 -14.18 -8.89 -22.67
CA LYS A 36 -14.59 -10.31 -22.78
C LYS A 36 -13.44 -11.24 -23.19
N HIS A 37 -12.47 -10.74 -23.94
CA HIS A 37 -11.29 -11.48 -24.36
C HIS A 37 -10.35 -11.79 -23.18
N VAL A 38 -10.20 -10.88 -22.21
CA VAL A 38 -9.41 -11.11 -20.98
C VAL A 38 -10.09 -12.16 -20.10
N LEU A 39 -11.42 -12.06 -19.88
CA LEU A 39 -12.14 -13.11 -19.15
C LEU A 39 -12.01 -14.47 -19.83
N ARG A 40 -12.21 -14.53 -21.16
CA ARG A 40 -12.03 -15.78 -21.92
C ARG A 40 -10.61 -16.32 -21.78
N TYR A 41 -9.61 -15.44 -21.71
CA TYR A 41 -8.24 -15.86 -21.43
C TYR A 41 -8.14 -16.43 -20.01
N PHE A 42 -8.59 -15.73 -18.97
CA PHE A 42 -8.44 -16.27 -17.62
C PHE A 42 -9.46 -17.35 -17.24
N LYS A 43 -10.39 -17.73 -18.12
CA LYS A 43 -11.28 -18.86 -17.89
C LYS A 43 -10.52 -20.14 -17.55
N ASP A 44 -10.80 -20.70 -16.37
CA ASP A 44 -10.19 -21.92 -15.81
C ASP A 44 -8.65 -21.91 -15.80
N TYR A 45 -8.05 -20.70 -15.84
CA TYR A 45 -6.62 -20.50 -15.93
C TYR A 45 -6.13 -19.31 -15.08
N PRO A 46 -5.01 -19.43 -14.36
CA PRO A 46 -4.24 -20.66 -14.13
C PRO A 46 -5.04 -21.64 -13.27
N ALA A 47 -5.00 -22.94 -13.58
CA ALA A 47 -5.75 -23.96 -12.83
C ALA A 47 -5.36 -24.09 -11.33
N ARG A 48 -4.26 -23.44 -10.93
CA ARG A 48 -3.79 -23.36 -9.53
C ARG A 48 -4.31 -22.12 -8.79
N SER A 49 -5.10 -21.28 -9.45
CA SER A 49 -5.74 -20.11 -8.86
C SER A 49 -7.14 -20.50 -8.42
N PHE A 50 -7.47 -20.21 -7.16
CA PHE A 50 -8.76 -20.59 -6.55
C PHE A 50 -9.77 -19.44 -6.51
N ILE A 51 -9.39 -18.28 -7.03
CA ILE A 51 -10.27 -17.13 -7.24
C ILE A 51 -11.08 -17.27 -8.54
N SER A 52 -12.18 -16.54 -8.65
CA SER A 52 -13.06 -16.61 -9.84
C SER A 52 -12.35 -16.16 -11.12
N ASP A 53 -12.89 -16.56 -12.28
CA ASP A 53 -12.38 -16.12 -13.58
C ASP A 53 -12.46 -14.59 -13.71
N GLU A 54 -13.54 -13.99 -13.20
CA GLU A 54 -13.73 -12.55 -13.12
C GLU A 54 -12.67 -11.87 -12.24
N SER A 55 -12.36 -12.44 -11.07
CA SER A 55 -11.30 -11.93 -10.19
C SER A 55 -9.94 -11.92 -10.90
N ARG A 56 -9.57 -13.01 -11.58
CA ARG A 56 -8.32 -13.08 -12.35
C ARG A 56 -8.28 -12.03 -13.48
N ALA A 57 -9.38 -11.87 -14.20
CA ALA A 57 -9.48 -10.88 -15.27
C ALA A 57 -9.38 -9.44 -14.76
N ILE A 58 -9.98 -9.14 -13.60
CA ILE A 58 -9.93 -7.83 -12.95
C ILE A 58 -8.50 -7.52 -12.50
N LEU A 59 -7.84 -8.44 -11.79
CA LEU A 59 -6.45 -8.25 -11.34
C LEU A 59 -5.52 -7.95 -12.52
N TYR A 60 -5.63 -8.75 -13.59
CA TYR A 60 -4.84 -8.52 -14.80
C TYR A 60 -5.10 -7.15 -15.40
N SER A 61 -6.37 -6.81 -15.64
CA SER A 61 -6.76 -5.56 -16.30
C SER A 61 -6.38 -4.33 -15.47
N LEU A 62 -6.48 -4.44 -14.14
CA LEU A 62 -6.10 -3.37 -13.21
C LEU A 62 -4.59 -3.13 -13.23
N ILE A 63 -3.77 -4.18 -13.17
CA ILE A 63 -2.30 -4.05 -13.28
C ILE A 63 -1.89 -3.51 -14.64
N ARG A 64 -2.54 -3.94 -15.73
CA ARG A 64 -2.27 -3.40 -17.07
C ARG A 64 -2.54 -1.91 -17.17
N SER A 65 -3.61 -1.46 -16.52
CA SER A 65 -4.04 -0.06 -16.52
C SER A 65 -3.18 0.81 -15.60
N LEU A 66 -2.84 0.31 -14.40
CA LEU A 66 -2.06 1.04 -13.41
C LEU A 66 -0.56 1.07 -13.72
N ARG A 67 -0.06 0.06 -14.44
CA ARG A 67 1.36 -0.16 -14.70
C ARG A 67 2.25 -0.06 -13.43
N PRO A 68 1.90 -0.79 -12.36
CA PRO A 68 2.61 -0.71 -11.09
C PRO A 68 4.06 -1.19 -11.24
N GLU A 69 4.96 -0.60 -10.46
CA GLU A 69 6.33 -1.04 -10.31
C GLU A 69 6.43 -2.18 -9.29
N VAL A 70 5.64 -2.10 -8.21
CA VAL A 70 5.64 -3.09 -7.12
C VAL A 70 4.22 -3.53 -6.81
N VAL A 71 3.96 -4.82 -7.06
CA VAL A 71 2.74 -5.52 -6.63
C VAL A 71 3.08 -6.41 -5.44
N VAL A 72 2.23 -6.40 -4.42
CA VAL A 72 2.33 -7.28 -3.26
C VAL A 72 1.14 -8.23 -3.19
N GLU A 73 1.39 -9.48 -2.83
CA GLU A 73 0.37 -10.49 -2.56
C GLU A 73 0.64 -11.15 -1.20
N VAL A 74 -0.34 -11.10 -0.30
CA VAL A 74 -0.34 -11.87 0.94
C VAL A 74 -1.27 -13.06 0.74
N GLY A 75 -0.70 -14.28 0.77
CA GLY A 75 -1.43 -15.51 0.42
C GLY A 75 -1.07 -16.02 -0.97
N THR A 76 0.05 -16.74 -1.10
CA THR A 76 0.49 -17.32 -2.37
C THR A 76 -0.23 -18.62 -2.74
N LEU A 77 -0.43 -19.51 -1.75
CA LEU A 77 -0.91 -20.87 -1.91
C LEU A 77 -0.17 -21.66 -3.01
N PHE A 78 -0.81 -21.96 -4.14
CA PHE A 78 -0.22 -22.68 -5.28
C PHE A 78 0.27 -21.74 -6.41
N GLY A 79 0.36 -20.43 -6.12
CA GLY A 79 0.93 -19.42 -6.99
C GLY A 79 0.09 -19.12 -8.24
N GLY A 80 -1.16 -19.57 -8.30
CA GLY A 80 -2.02 -19.34 -9.46
C GLY A 80 -2.36 -17.86 -9.62
N THR A 81 -2.74 -17.19 -8.53
CA THR A 81 -3.04 -15.76 -8.52
C THR A 81 -1.77 -14.95 -8.79
N THR A 82 -0.65 -15.28 -8.14
CA THR A 82 0.68 -14.75 -8.44
C THR A 82 1.04 -14.80 -9.94
N GLU A 83 0.73 -15.90 -10.64
CA GLU A 83 0.99 -16.03 -12.09
C GLU A 83 0.17 -15.02 -12.90
N VAL A 84 -1.08 -14.73 -12.50
CA VAL A 84 -1.91 -13.68 -13.12
C VAL A 84 -1.26 -12.32 -12.97
N LEU A 85 -0.81 -11.98 -11.75
CA LEU A 85 -0.12 -10.71 -11.45
C LEU A 85 1.16 -10.58 -12.28
N ALA A 86 2.00 -11.62 -12.28
CA ALA A 86 3.25 -11.65 -13.02
C ALA A 86 3.04 -11.52 -14.55
N ARG A 87 2.01 -12.17 -15.11
CA ARG A 87 1.69 -12.04 -16.55
C ARG A 87 1.28 -10.62 -16.93
N ALA A 88 0.54 -9.93 -16.07
CA ALA A 88 0.15 -8.54 -16.30
C ALA A 88 1.38 -7.60 -16.28
N LEU A 89 2.28 -7.79 -15.32
CA LEU A 89 3.55 -7.06 -15.23
C LEU A 89 4.49 -7.35 -16.40
N TRP A 90 4.65 -8.63 -16.78
CA TRP A 90 5.38 -9.02 -17.98
C TRP A 90 4.83 -8.31 -19.22
N ARG A 91 3.50 -8.25 -19.35
CA ARG A 91 2.85 -7.55 -20.45
C ARG A 91 3.06 -6.02 -20.39
N ASN A 92 3.16 -5.44 -19.19
CA ASN A 92 3.57 -4.04 -19.02
C ASN A 92 5.01 -3.79 -19.47
N GLY A 93 5.86 -4.82 -19.45
CA GLY A 93 7.30 -4.71 -19.67
C GLY A 93 8.04 -4.12 -18.46
N SER A 94 7.37 -4.00 -17.31
CA SER A 94 7.91 -3.38 -16.10
C SER A 94 7.20 -3.89 -14.85
N GLY A 95 7.90 -3.76 -13.72
CA GLY A 95 7.41 -4.06 -12.39
C GLY A 95 7.63 -5.50 -11.95
N VAL A 96 7.46 -5.73 -10.65
CA VAL A 96 7.70 -7.01 -9.96
C VAL A 96 6.57 -7.35 -9.00
N VAL A 97 6.39 -8.64 -8.73
CA VAL A 97 5.47 -9.13 -7.69
C VAL A 97 6.26 -9.71 -6.52
N HIS A 98 5.95 -9.23 -5.32
CA HIS A 98 6.39 -9.79 -4.05
C HIS A 98 5.22 -10.57 -3.45
N THR A 99 5.34 -11.89 -3.34
CA THR A 99 4.29 -12.75 -2.79
C THR A 99 4.76 -13.51 -1.58
N THR A 100 3.91 -13.66 -0.57
CA THR A 100 4.26 -14.32 0.70
C THR A 100 3.30 -15.43 1.11
N ASP A 101 3.84 -16.51 1.64
CA ASP A 101 3.10 -17.64 2.21
C ASP A 101 3.99 -18.40 3.22
N PRO A 102 3.67 -18.38 4.52
CA PRO A 102 4.50 -19.02 5.56
C PRO A 102 4.55 -20.55 5.42
N PHE A 103 3.61 -21.17 4.69
CA PHE A 103 3.53 -22.61 4.47
C PHE A 103 3.97 -23.01 3.06
N GLY A 104 4.48 -22.04 2.27
CA GLY A 104 4.83 -22.24 0.87
C GLY A 104 6.30 -22.64 0.62
N ALA A 105 7.14 -22.73 1.65
CA ALA A 105 8.60 -22.92 1.51
C ALA A 105 8.99 -24.11 0.61
N ASP A 106 8.34 -25.26 0.78
CA ASP A 106 8.60 -26.45 -0.05
C ASP A 106 7.73 -26.50 -1.32
N ARG A 107 6.57 -25.83 -1.29
CA ARG A 107 5.53 -25.92 -2.33
C ARG A 107 5.76 -24.94 -3.48
N CYS A 108 6.01 -23.66 -3.17
CA CYS A 108 6.03 -22.57 -4.16
C CYS A 108 7.28 -22.56 -5.03
N PRO A 109 8.52 -22.75 -4.51
CA PRO A 109 9.72 -22.71 -5.33
C PRO A 109 9.73 -23.67 -6.54
N PRO A 110 9.37 -24.98 -6.41
CA PRO A 110 9.32 -25.85 -7.58
C PRO A 110 8.22 -25.47 -8.58
N ILE A 111 7.11 -24.87 -8.12
CA ILE A 111 6.06 -24.35 -9.02
C ILE A 111 6.61 -23.18 -9.84
N PHE A 112 7.27 -22.22 -9.18
CA PHE A 112 7.84 -21.04 -9.83
C PHE A 112 9.00 -21.39 -10.76
N ALA A 113 9.85 -22.34 -10.39
CA ALA A 113 10.93 -22.83 -11.24
C ALA A 113 10.43 -23.48 -12.55
N ALA A 114 9.17 -23.94 -12.59
CA ALA A 114 8.55 -24.49 -13.79
C ALA A 114 7.93 -23.41 -14.71
N TRP A 115 7.85 -22.15 -14.27
CA TRP A 115 7.25 -21.06 -15.07
C TRP A 115 8.14 -20.67 -16.25
N PRO A 116 7.60 -19.95 -17.25
CA PRO A 116 8.44 -19.25 -18.23
C PRO A 116 9.50 -18.37 -17.55
N ALA A 117 10.73 -18.39 -18.08
CA ALA A 117 11.88 -17.74 -17.45
C ALA A 117 11.69 -16.22 -17.25
N GLU A 118 10.87 -15.58 -18.08
CA GLU A 118 10.53 -14.17 -17.97
C GLU A 118 9.67 -13.87 -16.73
N LEU A 119 8.76 -14.77 -16.35
CA LEU A 119 7.97 -14.62 -15.11
C LEU A 119 8.84 -14.88 -13.88
N GLN A 120 9.76 -15.84 -13.95
CA GLN A 120 10.67 -16.15 -12.84
C GLN A 120 11.51 -14.93 -12.43
N LYS A 121 11.88 -14.07 -13.38
CA LYS A 121 12.70 -12.87 -13.13
C LYS A 121 11.98 -11.76 -12.36
N ILE A 122 10.65 -11.74 -12.40
CA ILE A 122 9.83 -10.65 -11.84
C ILE A 122 9.03 -11.08 -10.62
N VAL A 123 9.14 -12.35 -10.20
CA VAL A 123 8.43 -12.91 -9.05
C VAL A 123 9.42 -13.13 -7.92
N HIS A 124 9.12 -12.56 -6.77
CA HIS A 124 9.90 -12.70 -5.55
C HIS A 124 9.03 -13.35 -4.47
N PHE A 125 9.31 -14.62 -4.17
CA PHE A 125 8.62 -15.38 -3.13
C PHE A 125 9.27 -15.21 -1.77
N HIS A 126 8.45 -15.05 -0.73
CA HIS A 126 8.86 -14.92 0.66
C HIS A 126 8.14 -15.98 1.50
N PRO A 127 8.83 -17.00 2.03
CA PRO A 127 8.20 -18.01 2.89
C PRO A 127 8.05 -17.46 4.32
N LEU A 128 7.34 -16.33 4.46
CA LEU A 128 7.22 -15.56 5.69
C LEU A 128 5.75 -15.39 6.07
N MET A 129 5.49 -15.22 7.37
CA MET A 129 4.19 -14.69 7.79
C MET A 129 4.08 -13.20 7.40
N SER A 130 2.86 -12.68 7.29
CA SER A 130 2.64 -11.34 6.73
C SER A 130 3.37 -10.22 7.47
N MET A 131 3.44 -10.28 8.81
CA MET A 131 4.19 -9.32 9.64
C MET A 131 5.68 -9.28 9.27
N GLU A 132 6.35 -10.42 9.25
CA GLU A 132 7.77 -10.51 8.88
C GLU A 132 8.00 -10.04 7.44
N PHE A 133 7.08 -10.40 6.54
CA PHE A 133 7.13 -9.99 5.15
C PHE A 133 7.03 -8.46 4.99
N PHE A 134 6.07 -7.80 5.65
CA PHE A 134 5.96 -6.34 5.58
C PHE A 134 7.17 -5.62 6.21
N LEU A 135 7.74 -6.16 7.29
CA LEU A 135 8.99 -5.66 7.88
C LEU A 135 10.17 -5.80 6.89
N GLU A 136 10.23 -6.90 6.15
CA GLU A 136 11.24 -7.11 5.10
C GLU A 136 11.08 -6.11 3.94
N LEU A 137 9.84 -5.83 3.51
CA LEU A 137 9.58 -4.78 2.52
C LEU A 137 10.01 -3.39 3.02
N GLU A 138 9.74 -3.08 4.29
CA GLU A 138 10.16 -1.83 4.94
C GLU A 138 11.69 -1.73 5.00
N ARG A 139 12.38 -2.80 5.42
CA ARG A 139 13.85 -2.86 5.46
C ARG A 139 14.48 -2.64 4.09
N ARG A 140 13.82 -3.11 3.03
CA ARG A 140 14.25 -2.92 1.63
C ARG A 140 13.83 -1.57 1.04
N GLY A 141 13.10 -0.74 1.80
CA GLY A 141 12.64 0.57 1.34
C GLY A 141 11.59 0.50 0.23
N LEU A 142 10.92 -0.64 0.04
CA LEU A 142 9.98 -0.83 -1.06
C LEU A 142 8.62 -0.21 -0.75
N LEU A 143 8.16 0.67 -1.64
CA LEU A 143 6.79 1.17 -1.64
C LEU A 143 5.94 0.32 -2.56
N ILE A 144 4.66 0.20 -2.24
CA ILE A 144 3.70 -0.68 -2.91
C ILE A 144 2.78 0.16 -3.80
N ASP A 145 2.50 -0.28 -5.02
CA ASP A 145 1.50 0.38 -5.89
C ASP A 145 0.14 -0.32 -5.81
N LEU A 146 0.17 -1.65 -5.72
CA LEU A 146 -1.00 -2.51 -5.56
C LEU A 146 -0.72 -3.65 -4.58
N ALA A 147 -1.59 -3.84 -3.60
CA ALA A 147 -1.56 -4.98 -2.68
C ALA A 147 -2.81 -5.85 -2.84
N LEU A 148 -2.64 -7.16 -2.90
CA LEU A 148 -3.70 -8.16 -2.74
C LEU A 148 -3.54 -8.83 -1.37
N VAL A 149 -4.61 -8.82 -0.57
CA VAL A 149 -4.71 -9.47 0.74
C VAL A 149 -5.67 -10.64 0.62
N ASP A 150 -5.12 -11.85 0.61
CA ASP A 150 -5.78 -13.16 0.46
C ASP A 150 -5.14 -14.18 1.43
N GLY A 151 -4.83 -13.70 2.64
CA GLY A 151 -4.10 -14.42 3.67
C GLY A 151 -5.02 -15.15 4.65
N ASN A 152 -4.88 -14.83 5.94
CA ASN A 152 -5.83 -15.30 6.95
C ASN A 152 -7.06 -14.37 6.96
N HIS A 153 -8.25 -14.96 6.88
CA HIS A 153 -9.53 -14.23 6.84
C HIS A 153 -10.12 -13.95 8.22
N ASP A 154 -9.43 -14.28 9.31
CA ASP A 154 -9.76 -13.76 10.63
C ASP A 154 -9.63 -12.22 10.62
N TYR A 155 -10.56 -11.53 11.28
CA TYR A 155 -10.65 -10.06 11.28
C TYR A 155 -9.32 -9.38 11.65
N GLU A 156 -8.65 -9.87 12.69
CA GLU A 156 -7.41 -9.30 13.22
C GLU A 156 -6.27 -9.39 12.21
N PHE A 157 -6.17 -10.52 11.50
CA PHE A 157 -5.14 -10.74 10.50
C PHE A 157 -5.41 -9.93 9.23
N ALA A 158 -6.65 -9.94 8.73
CA ALA A 158 -7.03 -9.14 7.57
C ALA A 158 -6.87 -7.63 7.83
N LEU A 159 -7.23 -7.15 9.02
CA LEU A 159 -7.03 -5.76 9.42
C LEU A 159 -5.54 -5.43 9.55
N PHE A 160 -4.74 -6.31 10.13
CA PHE A 160 -3.29 -6.15 10.20
C PHE A 160 -2.68 -6.01 8.80
N ASP A 161 -3.00 -6.93 7.89
CA ASP A 161 -2.47 -6.93 6.52
C ASP A 161 -2.89 -5.68 5.75
N LEU A 162 -4.16 -5.25 5.89
CA LEU A 162 -4.66 -4.00 5.31
C LEU A 162 -3.92 -2.78 5.86
N LEU A 163 -3.71 -2.69 7.19
CA LEU A 163 -2.99 -1.57 7.81
C LEU A 163 -1.53 -1.51 7.35
N MET A 164 -0.86 -2.66 7.28
CA MET A 164 0.54 -2.73 6.85
C MET A 164 0.71 -2.46 5.36
N ALA A 165 -0.20 -2.97 4.51
CA ALA A 165 -0.25 -2.62 3.10
C ALA A 165 -0.48 -1.10 2.93
N ALA A 166 -1.48 -0.54 3.61
CA ALA A 166 -1.80 0.89 3.56
C ALA A 166 -0.65 1.79 4.01
N ARG A 167 0.12 1.37 5.02
CA ARG A 167 1.31 2.09 5.51
C ARG A 167 2.43 2.18 4.47
N ARG A 168 2.56 1.19 3.59
CA ARG A 168 3.63 1.08 2.57
C ARG A 168 3.17 1.48 1.16
N LEU A 169 1.88 1.73 0.97
CA LEU A 169 1.30 2.06 -0.32
C LEU A 169 1.72 3.47 -0.76
N ARG A 170 2.05 3.64 -2.03
CA ARG A 170 2.22 4.96 -2.65
C ARG A 170 0.89 5.71 -2.65
N PRO A 171 0.90 7.05 -2.60
CA PRO A 171 -0.32 7.84 -2.77
C PRO A 171 -1.05 7.44 -4.06
N GLY A 172 -2.35 7.21 -3.96
CA GLY A 172 -3.17 6.74 -5.08
C GLY A 172 -3.13 5.24 -5.38
N GLY A 173 -2.28 4.46 -4.71
CA GLY A 173 -2.23 3.01 -4.86
C GLY A 173 -3.51 2.30 -4.38
N ILE A 174 -3.59 1.00 -4.64
CA ILE A 174 -4.79 0.19 -4.38
C ILE A 174 -4.47 -0.97 -3.43
N VAL A 175 -5.35 -1.22 -2.44
CA VAL A 175 -5.40 -2.48 -1.70
C VAL A 175 -6.66 -3.23 -2.10
N ILE A 176 -6.53 -4.51 -2.39
CA ILE A 176 -7.63 -5.42 -2.72
C ILE A 176 -7.68 -6.46 -1.61
N LEU A 177 -8.80 -6.57 -0.93
CA LEU A 177 -9.08 -7.67 -0.02
C LEU A 177 -9.91 -8.71 -0.76
N ASP A 178 -9.50 -9.97 -0.72
CA ASP A 178 -10.33 -11.07 -1.19
C ASP A 178 -11.21 -11.64 -0.07
N ASN A 179 -12.12 -12.52 -0.47
CA ASN A 179 -13.06 -13.21 0.39
C ASN A 179 -13.85 -12.30 1.31
N VAL A 180 -14.24 -11.12 0.80
CA VAL A 180 -15.07 -10.22 1.59
C VAL A 180 -16.47 -10.76 1.79
N ASP A 181 -16.91 -11.82 1.12
CA ASP A 181 -18.09 -12.60 1.50
C ASP A 181 -17.98 -13.23 2.90
N GLN A 182 -16.76 -13.30 3.47
CA GLN A 182 -16.47 -13.69 4.85
C GLN A 182 -16.35 -12.47 5.78
N SER A 183 -16.74 -12.64 7.06
CA SER A 183 -16.92 -11.51 7.98
C SER A 183 -15.63 -10.74 8.26
N GLY A 184 -14.49 -11.43 8.36
CA GLY A 184 -13.23 -10.82 8.78
C GLY A 184 -12.71 -9.76 7.79
N PRO A 185 -12.44 -10.09 6.51
CA PRO A 185 -11.94 -9.12 5.54
C PRO A 185 -12.92 -7.95 5.31
N PHE A 186 -14.23 -8.25 5.28
CA PHE A 186 -15.25 -7.21 5.11
C PHE A 186 -15.28 -6.20 6.26
N HIS A 187 -15.32 -6.68 7.51
CA HIS A 187 -15.34 -5.78 8.67
C HIS A 187 -14.00 -5.06 8.86
N ALA A 188 -12.87 -5.70 8.55
CA ALA A 188 -11.57 -5.04 8.53
C ALA A 188 -11.56 -3.83 7.58
N ALA A 189 -12.05 -4.01 6.34
CA ALA A 189 -12.16 -2.93 5.36
C ALA A 189 -13.13 -1.82 5.79
N ARG A 190 -14.30 -2.19 6.32
CA ARG A 190 -15.31 -1.23 6.79
C ARG A 190 -14.77 -0.35 7.93
N ASP A 191 -14.17 -0.97 8.94
CA ASP A 191 -13.62 -0.25 10.10
C ASP A 191 -12.40 0.58 9.71
N PHE A 192 -11.59 0.09 8.77
CA PHE A 192 -10.50 0.85 8.18
C PHE A 192 -11.01 2.13 7.49
N LEU A 193 -12.01 2.05 6.61
CA LEU A 193 -12.58 3.22 5.94
C LEU A 193 -13.20 4.21 6.94
N ALA A 194 -13.91 3.73 7.94
CA ALA A 194 -14.50 4.57 8.98
C ALA A 194 -13.44 5.41 9.74
N LYS A 195 -12.22 4.88 9.88
CA LYS A 195 -11.09 5.56 10.55
C LYS A 195 -10.19 6.34 9.59
N ASN A 196 -10.35 6.18 8.27
CA ASN A 196 -9.46 6.74 7.26
C ASN A 196 -10.26 7.45 6.16
N PRO A 197 -10.88 8.62 6.43
CA PRO A 197 -11.84 9.27 5.53
C PRO A 197 -11.26 9.74 4.18
N GLY A 198 -9.94 9.78 4.03
CA GLY A 198 -9.29 10.07 2.74
C GLY A 198 -9.23 8.86 1.80
N TRP A 199 -9.50 7.66 2.29
CA TRP A 199 -9.57 6.44 1.49
C TRP A 199 -10.96 6.27 0.91
N ILE A 200 -11.03 5.70 -0.29
CA ILE A 200 -12.30 5.44 -0.97
C ILE A 200 -12.40 3.97 -1.38
N GLU A 201 -13.60 3.43 -1.29
CA GLU A 201 -13.94 2.17 -1.94
C GLU A 201 -14.10 2.42 -3.45
N MET A 202 -13.54 1.53 -4.27
CA MET A 202 -13.66 1.52 -5.71
C MET A 202 -14.84 0.64 -6.14
N GLY A 203 -16.01 0.93 -5.59
CA GLY A 203 -17.21 0.11 -5.65
C GLY A 203 -18.31 0.71 -4.79
N ASP A 204 -19.19 -0.12 -4.27
CA ASP A 204 -20.22 0.25 -3.30
C ASP A 204 -20.54 -0.86 -2.31
N GLY A 205 -19.74 -1.91 -2.19
CA GLY A 205 -20.01 -3.07 -1.32
C GLY A 205 -20.12 -2.73 0.16
N ILE A 206 -19.38 -1.73 0.67
CA ILE A 206 -19.57 -1.22 2.04
C ILE A 206 -20.77 -0.28 2.10
N ALA A 207 -20.95 0.59 1.10
CA ALA A 207 -22.04 1.55 1.07
C ALA A 207 -23.42 0.87 0.93
N SER A 208 -23.48 -0.29 0.28
CA SER A 208 -24.68 -1.11 0.08
C SER A 208 -24.95 -2.10 1.20
N TYR A 209 -24.10 -2.15 2.24
CA TYR A 209 -24.25 -3.07 3.36
C TYR A 209 -25.57 -2.85 4.09
N ASP A 210 -26.40 -3.90 4.12
CA ASP A 210 -27.64 -3.93 4.87
C ASP A 210 -27.40 -4.57 6.25
N PRO A 211 -27.45 -3.81 7.37
CA PRO A 211 -27.25 -4.36 8.69
C PRO A 211 -28.32 -5.39 9.11
N SER A 212 -29.46 -5.44 8.41
CA SER A 212 -30.48 -6.48 8.61
C SER A 212 -30.12 -7.81 7.91
N LYS A 213 -29.12 -7.81 7.02
CA LYS A 213 -28.59 -8.98 6.31
C LYS A 213 -27.06 -9.08 6.49
N PRO A 214 -26.57 -9.29 7.72
CA PRO A 214 -25.14 -9.22 8.02
C PRO A 214 -24.29 -10.29 7.32
N PHE A 215 -24.90 -11.35 6.80
CA PHE A 215 -24.26 -12.45 6.09
C PHE A 215 -24.59 -12.47 4.59
N ASP A 216 -25.12 -11.39 4.04
CA ASP A 216 -25.30 -11.27 2.59
C ASP A 216 -23.93 -11.38 1.91
N PRO A 217 -23.72 -12.36 1.01
CA PRO A 217 -22.45 -12.52 0.32
C PRO A 217 -22.22 -11.43 -0.75
N ASP A 218 -23.27 -10.74 -1.20
CA ASP A 218 -23.18 -9.70 -2.23
C ASP A 218 -22.73 -8.36 -1.64
N ARG A 219 -21.45 -8.30 -1.26
CA ARG A 219 -20.82 -7.13 -0.62
C ARG A 219 -19.42 -6.81 -1.15
N SER A 220 -19.18 -7.13 -2.42
CA SER A 220 -17.94 -6.86 -3.13
C SER A 220 -17.98 -5.55 -3.93
N SER A 221 -16.82 -4.94 -4.12
CA SER A 221 -16.66 -3.74 -4.95
C SER A 221 -16.85 -4.02 -6.45
N ALA A 222 -16.75 -5.29 -6.87
CA ALA A 222 -16.90 -5.71 -8.26
C ALA A 222 -17.78 -6.96 -8.38
N SER A 223 -18.76 -6.90 -9.29
CA SER A 223 -19.71 -7.99 -9.49
C SER A 223 -19.04 -9.33 -9.80
N ARG A 224 -19.58 -10.42 -9.25
CA ARG A 224 -19.09 -11.82 -9.42
C ARG A 224 -17.65 -12.06 -8.94
N THR A 225 -17.19 -11.18 -8.07
CA THR A 225 -15.97 -11.37 -7.30
C THR A 225 -16.30 -11.28 -5.82
N THR A 226 -15.33 -11.66 -5.01
CA THR A 226 -15.29 -11.46 -3.56
C THR A 226 -14.30 -10.36 -3.19
N PHE A 227 -14.00 -9.46 -4.13
CA PHE A 227 -13.03 -8.39 -3.91
C PHE A 227 -13.66 -7.15 -3.30
N LEU A 228 -12.96 -6.55 -2.36
CA LEU A 228 -13.17 -5.19 -1.94
C LEU A 228 -11.92 -4.37 -2.23
N MET A 229 -12.08 -3.33 -3.04
CA MET A 229 -10.96 -2.57 -3.59
C MET A 229 -10.95 -1.18 -2.96
N LEU A 230 -9.86 -0.85 -2.29
CA LEU A 230 -9.67 0.42 -1.59
C LEU A 230 -8.55 1.22 -2.26
N ARG A 231 -8.80 2.50 -2.55
CA ARG A 231 -7.80 3.41 -3.09
C ARG A 231 -7.31 4.37 -2.02
N SER A 232 -6.00 4.49 -1.90
CA SER A 232 -5.33 5.50 -1.07
C SER A 232 -5.55 6.91 -1.64
N PRO A 233 -5.63 7.95 -0.80
CA PRO A 233 -5.67 9.33 -1.26
C PRO A 233 -4.45 9.67 -2.14
N GLN A 234 -4.60 10.65 -3.02
CA GLN A 234 -3.51 11.13 -3.89
C GLN A 234 -2.38 11.83 -3.11
N PHE A 235 -2.63 12.23 -1.86
CA PHE A 235 -1.71 12.92 -0.99
C PHE A 235 -1.85 12.41 0.45
N LEU A 236 -0.82 12.60 1.27
CA LEU A 236 -0.88 12.29 2.69
C LEU A 236 -1.68 13.37 3.42
N SER A 237 -2.85 13.03 3.93
CA SER A 237 -3.69 13.97 4.70
C SER A 237 -3.29 13.99 6.18
N ILE A 238 -3.12 15.20 6.72
CA ILE A 238 -2.90 15.48 8.15
C ILE A 238 -4.17 16.08 8.73
N SER A 239 -4.67 15.46 9.79
CA SER A 239 -5.86 15.89 10.54
C SER A 239 -5.48 16.36 11.95
N GLU A 240 -6.48 16.62 12.78
CA GLU A 240 -6.28 16.99 14.19
C GLU A 240 -5.59 15.89 15.01
N ALA A 241 -5.85 14.61 14.71
CA ALA A 241 -5.20 13.50 15.38
C ALA A 241 -3.69 13.47 15.05
N PRO A 242 -2.80 13.43 16.06
CA PRO A 242 -1.36 13.29 15.83
C PRO A 242 -1.03 12.03 15.03
N ARG A 243 -0.12 12.16 14.07
CA ARG A 243 0.34 11.08 13.22
C ARG A 243 1.85 11.11 13.04
N SER A 244 2.45 9.92 13.11
CA SER A 244 3.85 9.64 12.78
C SER A 244 3.92 8.55 11.70
N TRP A 245 5.04 8.50 10.97
CA TRP A 245 5.38 7.39 10.07
C TRP A 245 6.44 6.47 10.67
N GLY A 246 6.64 6.56 11.99
CA GLY A 246 7.62 5.79 12.74
C GLY A 246 9.02 6.39 12.69
N GLN A 247 9.91 5.70 13.38
CA GLN A 247 11.31 6.08 13.50
C GLN A 247 12.09 5.80 12.20
N ALA A 248 12.89 6.76 11.75
CA ALA A 248 13.76 6.65 10.60
C ALA A 248 15.22 6.99 10.94
N ALA A 249 16.17 6.52 10.14
CA ALA A 249 17.59 6.80 10.34
C ALA A 249 17.92 8.27 10.03
N ALA A 250 18.76 8.89 10.85
CA ALA A 250 19.30 10.22 10.60
C ALA A 250 20.76 10.13 10.12
N SER A 251 21.18 11.09 9.30
CA SER A 251 22.50 11.10 8.65
C SER A 251 23.64 11.63 9.52
N GLY A 252 23.35 12.19 10.69
CA GLY A 252 24.36 12.80 11.54
C GLY A 252 23.86 13.17 12.95
N PRO A 253 24.71 13.80 13.77
CA PRO A 253 24.48 14.01 15.20
C PRO A 253 23.53 15.16 15.52
N SER A 254 23.01 15.85 14.50
CA SER A 254 22.20 17.04 14.70
C SER A 254 21.05 17.09 13.71
N LEU A 255 19.89 17.53 14.21
CA LEU A 255 18.69 17.77 13.42
C LEU A 255 18.26 19.23 13.58
N ALA A 256 18.27 19.99 12.49
CA ALA A 256 17.98 21.43 12.50
C ALA A 256 16.52 21.78 12.17
N GLY A 257 15.71 20.81 11.76
CA GLY A 257 14.34 21.07 11.32
C GLY A 257 13.76 19.93 10.49
N PHE A 258 12.72 20.25 9.73
CA PHE A 258 12.13 19.35 8.73
C PHE A 258 11.63 20.13 7.50
N ALA A 259 11.48 19.42 6.39
CA ALA A 259 10.89 19.92 5.16
C ALA A 259 9.61 19.16 4.82
N LEU A 260 8.64 19.88 4.25
CA LEU A 260 7.38 19.36 3.76
C LEU A 260 7.25 19.66 2.26
N GLY A 261 6.90 18.66 1.47
CA GLY A 261 6.39 18.85 0.12
C GLY A 261 4.88 19.08 0.18
N LEU A 262 4.40 20.16 -0.44
CA LEU A 262 3.01 20.58 -0.39
C LEU A 262 2.42 20.57 -1.81
N PRO A 263 1.42 19.72 -2.10
CA PRO A 263 0.73 19.76 -3.38
C PRO A 263 -0.08 21.05 -3.53
N ALA A 264 -0.53 21.31 -4.75
CA ALA A 264 -1.50 22.35 -5.06
C ALA A 264 -2.76 22.18 -4.18
N GLN A 265 -3.00 23.12 -3.27
CA GLN A 265 -4.11 23.07 -2.31
C GLN A 265 -4.44 24.47 -1.77
N VAL A 266 -5.69 24.64 -1.35
CA VAL A 266 -6.15 25.83 -0.62
C VAL A 266 -6.50 25.40 0.80
N THR A 267 -5.70 25.82 1.76
CA THR A 267 -5.95 25.58 3.19
C THR A 267 -5.14 26.53 4.05
N SER A 268 -5.64 26.82 5.25
CA SER A 268 -4.96 27.61 6.25
C SER A 268 -5.18 27.01 7.64
N GLY A 269 -4.17 27.13 8.49
CA GLY A 269 -4.17 26.46 9.78
C GLY A 269 -2.81 26.46 10.44
N THR A 270 -2.72 25.75 11.56
CA THR A 270 -1.50 25.62 12.34
C THR A 270 -1.09 24.16 12.37
N LEU A 271 0.11 23.88 11.88
CA LEU A 271 0.74 22.56 11.98
C LEU A 271 1.49 22.49 13.31
N HIS A 272 1.02 21.63 14.20
CA HIS A 272 1.72 21.27 15.43
C HIS A 272 2.66 20.10 15.15
N TYR A 273 3.85 20.12 15.75
CA TYR A 273 4.81 19.04 15.59
C TYR A 273 5.47 18.65 16.91
N LEU A 274 5.82 17.37 17.00
CA LEU A 274 6.77 16.84 17.98
C LEU A 274 7.82 16.05 17.20
N VAL A 275 9.07 16.44 17.36
CA VAL A 275 10.21 15.73 16.79
C VAL A 275 10.99 15.09 17.92
N THR A 276 11.10 13.76 17.85
CA THR A 276 11.96 12.99 18.75
C THR A 276 13.21 12.59 18.01
N PHE A 277 14.37 13.02 18.48
CA PHE A 277 15.67 12.69 17.92
C PHE A 277 16.45 11.86 18.95
N ARG A 278 17.08 10.78 18.51
CA ARG A 278 17.75 9.80 19.38
C ARG A 278 19.15 9.51 18.88
N SER A 279 20.07 9.40 19.83
CA SER A 279 21.43 8.92 19.61
C SER A 279 21.63 7.64 20.42
N PHE A 280 22.25 6.64 19.81
CA PHE A 280 22.50 5.33 20.40
C PHE A 280 24.00 5.04 20.36
N SER A 281 24.49 4.49 21.47
CA SER A 281 25.79 3.84 21.57
C SER A 281 25.60 2.41 22.06
N VAL A 282 25.69 1.44 21.14
CA VAL A 282 25.54 0.01 21.43
C VAL A 282 26.70 -0.47 22.30
N GLY A 283 27.91 0.05 22.07
CA GLY A 283 29.09 -0.33 22.83
C GLY A 283 28.97 0.03 24.32
N SER A 284 28.55 1.27 24.61
CA SER A 284 28.37 1.73 25.99
C SER A 284 26.98 1.44 26.56
N HIS A 285 26.05 0.94 25.74
CA HIS A 285 24.64 0.74 26.10
C HIS A 285 23.91 2.05 26.46
N ASP A 286 24.37 3.18 25.92
CA ASP A 286 23.80 4.49 26.19
C ASP A 286 22.81 4.92 25.11
N ILE A 287 21.76 5.64 25.55
CA ILE A 287 20.77 6.25 24.68
C ILE A 287 20.50 7.67 25.18
N ALA A 288 20.58 8.64 24.27
CA ALA A 288 20.13 10.00 24.53
C ALA A 288 18.93 10.33 23.63
N GLU A 289 17.92 10.97 24.20
CA GLU A 289 16.70 11.38 23.50
C GLU A 289 16.48 12.89 23.67
N GLY A 290 16.35 13.61 22.55
CA GLY A 290 15.99 15.01 22.50
C GLY A 290 14.59 15.18 21.89
N LYS A 291 13.74 15.98 22.53
CA LYS A 291 12.39 16.31 22.02
C LYS A 291 12.28 17.79 21.70
N THR A 292 11.93 18.08 20.45
CA THR A 292 11.64 19.43 19.98
C THR A 292 10.19 19.52 19.59
N ARG A 293 9.44 20.43 20.23
CA ARG A 293 8.01 20.64 19.98
C ARG A 293 7.76 22.07 19.54
N GLY A 294 6.73 22.28 18.72
CA GLY A 294 6.36 23.62 18.31
C GLY A 294 5.19 23.61 17.34
N SER A 295 4.96 24.76 16.73
CA SER A 295 3.95 24.91 15.70
C SER A 295 4.39 25.87 14.62
N VAL A 296 3.84 25.72 13.42
CA VAL A 296 4.06 26.62 12.29
C VAL A 296 2.73 26.95 11.66
N ARG A 297 2.51 28.25 11.42
CA ARG A 297 1.33 28.74 10.70
C ARG A 297 1.53 28.52 9.20
N ILE A 298 0.53 27.95 8.54
CA ILE A 298 0.55 27.67 7.10
C ILE A 298 -0.70 28.31 6.47
N ASP A 299 -0.52 29.04 5.37
CA ASP A 299 -1.56 29.64 4.53
C ASP A 299 -1.22 29.37 3.06
N LEU A 300 -1.99 28.47 2.42
CA LEU A 300 -1.77 27.99 1.05
C LEU A 300 -2.90 28.44 0.14
N ARG A 301 -2.52 28.94 -1.05
CA ARG A 301 -3.43 29.63 -1.98
C ARG A 301 -3.61 28.92 -3.33
N GLY A 302 -3.36 27.61 -3.38
CA GLY A 302 -3.63 26.77 -4.54
C GLY A 302 -2.41 26.30 -5.31
N GLU A 303 -1.25 26.93 -5.18
CA GLU A 303 -0.03 26.53 -5.87
C GLU A 303 0.77 25.48 -5.09
N PRO A 304 1.42 24.51 -5.77
CA PRO A 304 2.33 23.59 -5.11
C PRO A 304 3.56 24.34 -4.57
N SER A 305 4.06 23.91 -3.41
CA SER A 305 5.19 24.58 -2.75
C SER A 305 5.96 23.62 -1.85
N SER A 306 7.00 24.12 -1.20
CA SER A 306 7.73 23.40 -0.17
C SER A 306 7.87 24.29 1.05
N LEU A 307 7.69 23.72 2.25
CA LEU A 307 7.94 24.40 3.51
C LEU A 307 9.21 23.84 4.15
N VAL A 308 10.14 24.72 4.53
CA VAL A 308 11.33 24.36 5.32
C VAL A 308 11.17 25.01 6.69
N HIS A 309 10.93 24.19 7.71
CA HIS A 309 10.81 24.66 9.09
C HIS A 309 12.09 24.37 9.85
N ARG A 310 12.75 25.42 10.37
CA ARG A 310 13.95 25.29 11.20
C ARG A 310 13.60 25.48 12.66
N PHE A 311 14.18 24.66 13.51
CA PHE A 311 14.07 24.82 14.95
C PHE A 311 14.86 26.06 15.40
N GLU A 312 14.45 26.68 16.51
CA GLU A 312 15.20 27.77 17.14
C GLU A 312 16.63 27.33 17.51
N GLN A 313 16.76 26.09 17.98
CA GLN A 313 18.03 25.43 18.24
C GLN A 313 18.00 24.01 17.66
N PRO A 314 19.06 23.57 16.95
CA PRO A 314 19.16 22.19 16.48
C PRO A 314 19.13 21.20 17.65
N SER A 315 18.40 20.09 17.46
CA SER A 315 18.40 18.97 18.42
C SER A 315 19.68 18.17 18.29
N ARG A 316 20.35 17.90 19.42
CA ARG A 316 21.65 17.22 19.53
C ARG A 316 21.72 16.36 20.81
N PRO A 317 20.99 15.25 20.91
CA PRO A 317 21.14 14.30 22.00
C PRO A 317 22.51 13.62 21.89
N GLU A 318 23.32 13.74 22.94
CA GLU A 318 24.70 13.25 22.95
C GLU A 318 24.85 11.99 23.81
N VAL A 319 25.54 11.00 23.27
CA VAL A 319 26.07 9.84 24.00
C VAL A 319 27.56 9.73 23.68
N ALA A 320 28.31 8.98 24.49
CA ALA A 320 29.70 8.68 24.19
C ALA A 320 29.78 7.71 22.99
N GLU A 321 30.62 8.02 22.00
CA GLU A 321 30.89 7.16 20.83
C GLU A 321 29.62 6.65 20.10
N PRO A 322 28.75 7.55 19.61
CA PRO A 322 27.50 7.18 18.97
C PRO A 322 27.70 6.39 17.66
N ASP A 323 27.00 5.27 17.50
CA ASP A 323 27.00 4.46 16.27
C ASP A 323 25.73 4.66 15.42
N ARG A 324 24.64 5.15 16.00
CA ARG A 324 23.37 5.31 15.28
C ARG A 324 22.58 6.52 15.74
N TYR A 325 22.00 7.22 14.78
CA TYR A 325 21.05 8.31 15.02
C TYR A 325 19.72 8.01 14.35
N THR A 326 18.62 8.34 15.03
CA THR A 326 17.28 8.18 14.46
C THR A 326 16.40 9.35 14.83
N PHE A 327 15.42 9.64 13.99
CA PHE A 327 14.43 10.68 14.24
C PHE A 327 13.02 10.14 14.01
N GLU A 328 12.05 10.80 14.61
CA GLU A 328 10.63 10.59 14.42
C GLU A 328 9.93 11.95 14.41
N ILE A 329 9.03 12.18 13.46
CA ILE A 329 8.29 13.43 13.30
C ILE A 329 6.80 13.11 13.42
N ASP A 330 6.22 13.51 14.53
CA ASP A 330 4.79 13.56 14.75
C ASP A 330 4.25 14.91 14.31
N VAL A 331 3.15 14.90 13.56
CA VAL A 331 2.43 16.10 13.12
C VAL A 331 0.95 16.01 13.42
N SER A 332 0.34 17.15 13.71
CA SER A 332 -1.11 17.35 13.84
C SER A 332 -1.50 18.67 13.20
N TRP A 333 -2.62 18.70 12.50
CA TRP A 333 -3.11 19.87 11.79
C TRP A 333 -4.35 20.45 12.46
N GLN A 334 -4.24 21.68 12.93
CA GLN A 334 -5.35 22.48 13.39
C GLN A 334 -5.78 23.42 12.27
N ALA A 335 -6.75 22.99 11.47
CA ALA A 335 -7.34 23.81 10.41
C ALA A 335 -8.05 25.05 10.98
N ASP A 336 -8.04 26.15 10.22
CA ASP A 336 -8.98 27.26 10.49
C ASP A 336 -10.43 26.81 10.28
N ALA A 337 -11.36 27.64 10.77
CA ALA A 337 -12.77 27.45 10.48
C ALA A 337 -13.01 27.32 8.96
N ALA A 338 -13.63 26.20 8.56
CA ALA A 338 -13.94 25.83 7.18
C ALA A 338 -12.72 25.57 6.24
N ALA A 339 -11.49 25.50 6.77
CA ALA A 339 -10.33 25.09 5.98
C ALA A 339 -10.24 23.56 5.86
N ALA A 340 -9.67 23.09 4.75
CA ALA A 340 -9.46 21.66 4.50
C ALA A 340 -8.31 21.08 5.35
N PRO A 341 -8.22 19.74 5.51
CA PRO A 341 -7.02 19.09 6.03
C PRO A 341 -5.77 19.46 5.23
N LEU A 342 -4.60 19.46 5.88
CA LEU A 342 -3.33 19.69 5.20
C LEU A 342 -2.91 18.45 4.43
N SER A 343 -2.60 18.60 3.15
CA SER A 343 -2.06 17.54 2.30
C SER A 343 -0.55 17.68 2.15
N LEU A 344 0.18 16.56 2.23
CA LEU A 344 1.61 16.48 1.94
C LEU A 344 1.86 15.56 0.73
N THR A 345 2.87 15.87 -0.08
CA THR A 345 3.27 14.99 -1.20
C THR A 345 3.91 13.70 -0.68
N ASP A 346 4.70 13.82 0.40
CA ASP A 346 5.51 12.76 0.97
C ASP A 346 5.60 12.92 2.49
N VAL A 347 6.17 11.91 3.16
CA VAL A 347 6.43 11.99 4.61
C VAL A 347 7.38 13.16 4.91
N PRO A 348 7.24 13.86 6.05
CA PRO A 348 8.14 14.94 6.44
C PRO A 348 9.61 14.52 6.40
N GLN A 349 10.46 15.30 5.74
CA GLN A 349 11.88 14.99 5.56
C GLN A 349 12.73 15.70 6.62
N PRO A 350 13.72 15.04 7.22
CA PRO A 350 14.59 15.65 8.23
C PRO A 350 15.53 16.68 7.58
N LEU A 351 15.82 17.77 8.28
CA LEU A 351 16.89 18.69 7.91
C LEU A 351 18.11 18.43 8.78
N ALA A 352 19.19 17.92 8.18
CA ALA A 352 20.45 17.75 8.89
C ALA A 352 20.95 19.09 9.47
N GLY A 353 21.38 19.04 10.72
CA GLY A 353 22.02 20.17 11.39
C GLY A 353 23.51 20.29 11.08
N PRO A 354 24.16 21.36 11.57
CA PRO A 354 25.62 21.42 11.54
C PRO A 354 26.19 20.21 12.30
N LYS A 355 27.39 19.78 11.91
CA LYS A 355 28.11 18.74 12.65
C LYS A 355 28.47 19.20 14.06
#